data_AF-A0A1X1B3R3-F1
#
_entry.id   AF-A0A1X1B3R3-F1
#
_cell.length_a   1.000
_cell.length_b   1.000
_cell.length_c   1.000
_cell.angle_alpha   90.00
_cell.angle_beta   90.00
_cell.angle_gamma   90.00
#
_symmetry.space_group_name_H-M   'P 1'
#
loop_
_entity.id
_entity.type
_entity.pdbx_description
1 polymer ?
#
loop_
_entity_poly.entity_id
_entity_poly.type
_entity_poly.pdbx_seq_one_letter_code
_entity_poly.pdbx_strand_id
1 'polypeptide(L)'
;MSTAVDPEPVRPPPAESDSRTFRRAFGDLSSGFRQSELWLLLGWQDIKQRYRRSLLGPLWITIATAVTAVAMGLLYSQLFGNEISSFLPYVMLGFIFWGFISGSILEGAELFTTNEGLIKQIPAPLSVHVYRLTWRQLIIFAHNIPLYAVLLIIFPQPVTWTVVLVLPGIALLVLNAVWVSIVFGILSTRFRDIGQLLATAVQLVFFMTPIIWSATDLEKNVGADSSRVKLVQINPMYHYLEITRGPLLGESVALYHWLIVIACTIAGWVLALMILRNYRARVAYWV
;
A
#
# COMPACT_ATOMS: atom_id res chain seq x y z
N MET A 1 -32.87 -68.70 -18.45
CA MET A 1 -31.54 -68.11 -18.69
C MET A 1 -31.63 -66.66 -18.25
N SER A 2 -31.41 -66.40 -16.96
CA SER A 2 -31.54 -65.07 -16.34
C SER A 2 -30.19 -64.37 -16.44
N THR A 3 -30.09 -63.36 -17.30
CA THR A 3 -28.90 -62.51 -17.39
C THR A 3 -28.84 -61.62 -16.15
N ALA A 4 -28.01 -62.00 -15.18
CA ALA A 4 -27.65 -61.13 -14.08
C ALA A 4 -26.89 -59.93 -14.65
N VAL A 5 -27.46 -58.73 -14.49
CA VAL A 5 -26.79 -57.48 -14.80
C VAL A 5 -25.80 -57.24 -13.67
N ASP A 6 -24.51 -57.30 -13.96
CA ASP A 6 -23.46 -56.95 -13.01
C ASP A 6 -23.69 -55.51 -12.52
N PRO A 7 -23.68 -55.25 -11.20
CA PRO A 7 -23.85 -53.90 -10.69
C PRO A 7 -22.64 -53.06 -11.11
N GLU A 8 -22.92 -52.00 -11.87
CA GLU A 8 -21.92 -51.03 -12.31
C GLU A 8 -21.15 -50.51 -11.08
N PRO A 9 -19.80 -50.49 -11.10
CA PRO A 9 -19.03 -50.02 -9.96
C PRO A 9 -19.38 -48.55 -9.67
N VAL A 10 -19.91 -48.31 -8.47
CA VAL A 10 -20.24 -46.97 -7.99
C VAL A 10 -18.98 -46.10 -8.10
N ARG A 11 -19.01 -45.10 -8.99
CA ARG A 11 -17.89 -44.17 -9.14
C ARG A 11 -17.61 -43.54 -7.78
N PRO A 12 -16.33 -43.49 -7.33
CA PRO A 12 -16.01 -42.83 -6.07
C PRO A 12 -16.52 -41.38 -6.13
N PRO A 13 -17.04 -40.83 -5.02
CA PRO A 13 -17.49 -39.45 -4.99
C PRO A 13 -16.35 -38.55 -5.48
N PRO A 14 -16.65 -37.52 -6.29
CA PRO A 14 -15.62 -36.60 -6.76
C PRO A 14 -14.85 -36.06 -5.55
N ALA A 15 -13.52 -36.04 -5.64
CA ALA A 15 -12.66 -35.55 -4.57
C ALA A 15 -13.18 -34.20 -4.07
N GLU A 16 -13.29 -34.04 -2.74
CA GLU A 16 -13.83 -32.83 -2.13
C GLU A 16 -13.17 -31.58 -2.75
N SER A 17 -14.00 -30.58 -3.08
CA SER A 17 -13.53 -29.33 -3.69
C SER A 17 -12.61 -28.58 -2.72
N ASP A 18 -11.30 -28.83 -2.83
CA ASP A 18 -10.21 -28.17 -2.10
C ASP A 18 -10.00 -26.70 -2.57
N SER A 19 -11.03 -26.10 -3.17
CA SER A 19 -11.01 -24.71 -3.65
C SER A 19 -10.95 -23.70 -2.51
N ARG A 20 -11.55 -24.03 -1.35
CA ARG A 20 -11.72 -23.14 -0.18
C ARG A 20 -10.83 -23.49 1.03
N THR A 21 -9.57 -23.84 0.79
CA THR A 21 -8.62 -24.16 1.87
C THR A 21 -7.55 -23.09 2.05
N PHE A 22 -7.14 -22.88 3.31
CA PHE A 22 -6.03 -21.98 3.63
C PHE A 22 -4.71 -22.45 3.02
N ARG A 23 -4.53 -23.77 2.85
CA ARG A 23 -3.38 -24.35 2.17
C ARG A 23 -3.22 -23.80 0.75
N ARG A 24 -4.30 -23.66 -0.01
CA ARG A 24 -4.24 -23.06 -1.36
C ARG A 24 -4.07 -21.55 -1.35
N ALA A 25 -4.63 -20.84 -0.37
CA ALA A 25 -4.41 -19.40 -0.22
C ALA A 25 -2.93 -19.09 0.05
N PHE A 26 -2.32 -19.81 0.99
CA PHE A 26 -0.89 -19.70 1.28
C PHE A 26 -0.04 -20.23 0.11
N GLY A 27 -0.50 -21.30 -0.54
CA GLY A 27 0.07 -21.84 -1.77
C GLY A 27 0.18 -20.76 -2.85
N ASP A 28 -0.90 -20.03 -3.14
CA ASP A 28 -0.92 -18.94 -4.12
C ASP A 28 0.15 -17.90 -3.80
N LEU A 29 0.18 -17.37 -2.57
CA LEU A 29 1.18 -16.39 -2.12
C LEU A 29 2.61 -16.92 -2.27
N SER A 30 2.89 -18.13 -1.80
CA SER A 30 4.22 -18.72 -1.87
C SER A 30 4.67 -19.00 -3.30
N SER A 31 3.75 -19.48 -4.15
CA SER A 31 4.00 -19.75 -5.56
C SER A 31 4.22 -18.47 -6.35
N GLY A 32 3.43 -17.42 -6.09
CA GLY A 32 3.61 -16.12 -6.71
C GLY A 32 4.92 -15.47 -6.28
N PHE A 33 5.30 -15.59 -5.00
CA PHE A 33 6.56 -15.07 -4.51
C PHE A 33 7.76 -15.75 -5.17
N ARG A 34 7.70 -17.08 -5.36
CA ARG A 34 8.72 -17.86 -6.08
C ARG A 34 8.86 -17.47 -7.56
N GLN A 35 7.84 -16.87 -8.16
CA GLN A 35 7.88 -16.36 -9.53
C GLN A 35 8.42 -14.92 -9.58
N SER A 36 9.51 -14.65 -8.85
CA SER A 36 10.09 -13.31 -8.70
C SER A 36 10.52 -12.67 -10.00
N GLU A 37 11.12 -13.45 -10.89
CA GLU A 37 11.51 -12.98 -12.21
C GLU A 37 10.31 -12.42 -12.99
N LEU A 38 9.16 -13.10 -12.95
CA LEU A 38 7.98 -12.69 -13.69
C LEU A 38 7.41 -11.37 -13.15
N TRP A 39 7.15 -11.25 -11.85
CA TRP A 39 6.54 -10.03 -11.31
C TRP A 39 7.51 -8.84 -11.29
N LEU A 40 8.82 -9.06 -11.15
CA LEU A 40 9.84 -8.02 -11.29
C LEU A 40 9.87 -7.46 -12.71
N LEU A 41 9.92 -8.34 -13.72
CA LEU A 41 9.96 -7.95 -15.13
C LEU A 41 8.69 -7.22 -15.54
N LEU A 42 7.51 -7.75 -15.17
CA LEU A 42 6.24 -7.11 -15.47
C LEU A 42 6.09 -5.75 -14.80
N GLY A 43 6.51 -5.61 -13.53
CA GLY A 43 6.41 -4.33 -12.83
C GLY A 43 7.37 -3.28 -13.38
N TRP A 44 8.56 -3.71 -13.84
CA TRP A 44 9.49 -2.85 -14.57
C TRP A 44 8.94 -2.42 -15.93
N GLN A 45 8.29 -3.35 -16.65
CA GLN A 45 7.63 -3.05 -17.92
C GLN A 45 6.49 -2.04 -17.73
N ASP A 46 5.73 -2.10 -16.64
CA ASP A 46 4.68 -1.12 -16.35
C ASP A 46 5.21 0.31 -16.31
N ILE A 47 6.31 0.53 -15.59
CA ILE A 47 6.95 1.85 -15.51
C ILE A 47 7.43 2.28 -16.91
N LYS A 48 8.14 1.40 -17.62
CA LYS A 48 8.64 1.71 -18.97
C LYS A 48 7.51 2.05 -19.94
N GLN A 49 6.39 1.32 -19.88
CA GLN A 49 5.23 1.55 -20.74
C GLN A 49 4.52 2.86 -20.38
N ARG A 50 4.34 3.15 -19.09
CA ARG A 50 3.75 4.41 -18.59
C ARG A 50 4.52 5.63 -19.10
N TYR A 51 5.85 5.52 -19.29
CA TYR A 51 6.71 6.62 -19.74
C TYR A 51 7.27 6.46 -21.16
N ARG A 52 6.77 5.52 -21.98
CA ARG A 52 7.36 5.15 -23.29
C ARG A 52 7.49 6.30 -24.31
N ARG A 53 6.79 7.41 -24.11
CA ARG A 53 6.82 8.60 -24.98
C ARG A 53 7.04 9.90 -24.20
N SER A 54 7.48 9.81 -22.95
CA SER A 54 7.77 10.98 -22.12
C SER A 54 9.22 11.42 -22.35
N LEU A 55 9.43 12.71 -22.61
CA LEU A 55 10.78 13.30 -22.71
C LEU A 55 11.52 13.22 -21.38
N LEU A 56 10.83 13.49 -20.27
CA LEU A 56 11.39 13.49 -18.92
C LEU A 56 11.38 12.09 -18.27
N GLY A 57 10.63 11.15 -18.84
CA GLY A 57 10.50 9.81 -18.30
C GLY A 57 9.90 9.77 -16.88
N PRO A 58 10.33 8.82 -16.03
CA PRO A 58 9.87 8.68 -14.64
C PRO A 58 10.15 9.89 -13.73
N LEU A 59 11.07 10.79 -14.10
CA LEU A 59 11.38 12.00 -13.32
C LEU A 59 10.17 12.92 -13.16
N TRP A 60 9.17 12.81 -14.05
CA TRP A 60 7.93 13.56 -13.92
C TRP A 60 7.21 13.30 -12.59
N ILE A 61 7.26 12.08 -12.06
CA ILE A 61 6.64 11.74 -10.77
C ILE A 61 7.31 12.52 -9.63
N THR A 62 8.64 12.53 -9.65
CA THR A 62 9.46 13.22 -8.67
C THR A 62 9.21 14.73 -8.74
N ILE A 63 9.15 15.31 -9.94
CA ILE A 63 8.85 16.73 -10.16
C ILE A 63 7.45 17.08 -9.63
N ALA A 64 6.43 16.29 -9.98
CA ALA A 64 5.06 16.53 -9.53
C ALA A 64 4.95 16.48 -8.00
N THR A 65 5.61 15.52 -7.35
CA THR A 65 5.64 15.38 -5.89
C THR A 65 6.39 16.56 -5.26
N ALA A 66 7.54 16.95 -5.81
CA ALA A 66 8.34 18.06 -5.33
C ALA A 66 7.59 19.40 -5.42
N VAL A 67 7.01 19.71 -6.57
CA VAL A 67 6.24 20.93 -6.78
C VAL A 67 5.06 20.99 -5.82
N THR A 68 4.32 19.89 -5.66
CA THR A 68 3.18 19.82 -4.74
C THR A 68 3.64 20.04 -3.29
N ALA A 69 4.69 19.34 -2.86
CA ALA A 69 5.20 19.43 -1.49
C ALA A 69 5.77 20.82 -1.17
N VAL A 70 6.49 21.45 -2.11
CA VAL A 70 7.02 22.81 -1.96
C VAL A 70 5.89 23.83 -1.89
N ALA A 71 4.92 23.76 -2.81
CA ALA A 71 3.80 24.69 -2.81
C ALA A 71 2.97 24.59 -1.52
N MET A 72 2.64 23.37 -1.09
CA MET A 72 1.90 23.15 0.16
C MET A 72 2.73 23.47 1.39
N GLY A 73 4.01 23.12 1.41
CA GLY A 73 4.93 23.43 2.50
C GLY A 73 5.04 24.94 2.74
N LEU A 74 5.22 25.74 1.67
CA LEU A 74 5.25 27.20 1.75
C LEU A 74 3.92 27.80 2.20
N LEU A 75 2.80 27.32 1.64
CA LEU A 75 1.47 27.82 1.97
C LEU A 75 1.15 27.60 3.45
N TYR A 76 1.33 26.37 3.94
CA TYR A 76 0.96 26.00 5.30
C TYR A 76 1.99 26.45 6.34
N SER A 77 3.28 26.59 6.00
CA SER A 77 4.24 27.20 6.91
C SER A 77 3.87 28.64 7.23
N GLN A 78 3.43 29.41 6.22
CA GLN A 78 2.96 30.78 6.40
C GLN A 78 1.64 30.83 7.19
N LEU A 79 0.71 29.91 6.92
CA LEU A 79 -0.59 29.87 7.59
C LEU A 79 -0.47 29.51 9.09
N PHE A 80 0.40 28.56 9.43
CA PHE A 80 0.58 28.08 10.81
C PHE A 80 1.71 28.78 11.57
N GLY A 81 2.47 29.66 10.90
CA GLY A 81 3.60 30.36 11.51
C GLY A 81 4.81 29.45 11.80
N ASN A 82 4.95 28.34 11.06
CA ASN A 82 6.06 27.41 11.21
C ASN A 82 7.27 27.84 10.38
N GLU A 83 8.47 27.53 10.86
CA GLU A 83 9.68 27.72 10.07
C GLU A 83 9.70 26.77 8.87
N ILE A 84 9.92 27.32 7.67
CA ILE A 84 9.95 26.52 6.43
C ILE A 84 11.02 25.43 6.45
N SER A 85 12.12 25.67 7.15
CA SER A 85 13.27 24.76 7.28
C SER A 85 12.94 23.44 7.96
N SER A 86 12.01 23.45 8.92
CA SER A 86 11.54 22.25 9.62
C SER A 86 10.27 21.70 8.98
N PHE A 87 9.39 22.58 8.52
CA PHE A 87 8.08 22.20 8.02
C PHE A 87 8.10 21.60 6.61
N LEU A 88 8.95 22.09 5.71
CA LEU A 88 9.03 21.56 4.34
C LEU A 88 9.51 20.09 4.30
N PRO A 89 10.56 19.68 5.02
CA PRO A 89 10.92 18.27 5.14
C PRO A 89 9.82 17.39 5.72
N TYR A 90 9.10 17.88 6.72
CA TYR A 90 7.96 17.18 7.31
C TYR A 90 6.86 16.91 6.27
N VAL A 91 6.45 17.93 5.52
CA VAL A 91 5.40 17.84 4.50
C VAL A 91 5.85 16.98 3.31
N MET A 92 7.09 17.15 2.86
CA MET A 92 7.61 16.41 1.73
C MET A 92 7.69 14.91 2.02
N LEU A 93 8.22 14.50 3.16
CA LEU A 93 8.21 13.10 3.57
C LEU A 93 6.78 12.57 3.71
N GLY A 94 5.88 13.37 4.27
CA GLY A 94 4.45 13.05 4.33
C GLY A 94 3.87 12.70 2.95
N PHE A 95 4.12 13.53 1.93
CA PHE A 95 3.69 13.25 0.56
C PHE A 95 4.32 12.01 -0.06
N ILE A 96 5.61 11.76 0.20
CA ILE A 96 6.32 10.59 -0.35
C ILE A 96 5.72 9.29 0.19
N PHE A 97 5.55 9.16 1.51
CA PHE A 97 4.96 7.98 2.12
C PHE A 97 3.47 7.85 1.82
N TRP A 98 2.74 8.96 1.86
CA TRP A 98 1.33 8.95 1.48
C TRP A 98 1.11 8.53 0.02
N GLY A 99 1.99 8.96 -0.89
CA GLY A 99 1.94 8.55 -2.29
C GLY A 99 2.04 7.03 -2.45
N PHE A 100 2.92 6.38 -1.69
CA PHE A 100 3.02 4.92 -1.68
C PHE A 100 1.76 4.25 -1.10
N ILE A 101 1.23 4.75 0.02
CA ILE A 101 0.03 4.21 0.67
C ILE A 101 -1.19 4.34 -0.24
N SER A 102 -1.48 5.56 -0.69
CA SER A 102 -2.62 5.87 -1.56
C SER A 102 -2.51 5.15 -2.91
N GLY A 103 -1.32 5.11 -3.51
CA GLY A 103 -1.07 4.36 -4.74
C GLY A 103 -1.34 2.87 -4.58
N SER A 104 -0.93 2.26 -3.46
CA SER A 104 -1.18 0.85 -3.17
C SER A 104 -2.66 0.53 -2.94
N ILE A 105 -3.43 1.45 -2.36
CA ILE A 105 -4.87 1.28 -2.16
C ILE A 105 -5.63 1.43 -3.47
N LEU A 106 -5.40 2.54 -4.19
CA LEU A 106 -6.19 2.91 -5.37
C LEU A 106 -5.85 2.04 -6.58
N GLU A 107 -4.57 1.91 -6.93
CA GLU A 107 -4.16 1.01 -8.01
C GLU A 107 -4.35 -0.47 -7.63
N GLY A 108 -4.36 -0.78 -6.33
CA GLY A 108 -4.69 -2.10 -5.79
C GLY A 108 -6.14 -2.49 -6.04
N ALA A 109 -7.08 -1.55 -5.89
CA ALA A 109 -8.50 -1.77 -6.17
C ALA A 109 -8.75 -2.06 -7.65
N GLU A 110 -8.00 -1.44 -8.57
CA GLU A 110 -8.15 -1.62 -10.02
C GLU A 110 -7.25 -2.72 -10.59
N LEU A 111 -6.48 -3.41 -9.73
CA LEU A 111 -5.41 -4.31 -10.14
C LEU A 111 -5.91 -5.43 -11.05
N PHE A 112 -6.89 -6.20 -10.62
CA PHE A 112 -7.34 -7.38 -11.35
C PHE A 112 -8.18 -6.99 -12.57
N THR A 113 -9.00 -5.95 -12.49
CA THR A 113 -9.78 -5.43 -13.62
C THR A 113 -8.90 -4.94 -14.76
N THR A 114 -7.82 -4.22 -14.44
CA THR A 114 -6.88 -3.72 -15.47
C THR A 114 -6.04 -4.85 -16.09
N ASN A 115 -5.89 -5.97 -15.40
CA ASN A 115 -5.07 -7.11 -15.84
C ASN A 115 -5.90 -8.30 -16.31
N GLU A 116 -7.18 -8.11 -16.65
CA GLU A 116 -8.10 -9.16 -17.11
C GLU A 116 -7.49 -10.08 -18.18
N GLY A 117 -6.95 -9.48 -19.24
CA GLY A 117 -6.39 -10.24 -20.36
C GLY A 117 -5.25 -11.16 -19.93
N LEU A 118 -4.38 -10.72 -19.02
CA LEU A 118 -3.29 -11.53 -18.50
C LEU A 118 -3.81 -12.64 -17.57
N ILE A 119 -4.78 -12.34 -16.71
CA ILE A 119 -5.37 -13.31 -15.78
C ILE A 119 -6.08 -14.44 -16.53
N LYS A 120 -6.76 -14.11 -17.64
CA LYS A 120 -7.48 -15.10 -18.46
C LYS A 120 -6.57 -15.91 -19.38
N GLN A 121 -5.41 -15.38 -19.77
CA GLN A 121 -4.51 -16.02 -20.75
C GLN A 121 -3.31 -16.75 -20.12
N ILE A 122 -2.81 -16.28 -18.98
CA ILE A 122 -1.61 -16.83 -18.34
C ILE A 122 -2.01 -17.50 -17.03
N PRO A 123 -1.78 -18.81 -16.87
CA PRO A 123 -2.07 -19.52 -15.62
C PRO A 123 -1.01 -19.16 -14.55
N ALA A 124 -1.14 -17.97 -13.96
CA ALA A 124 -0.30 -17.49 -12.86
C ALA A 124 -1.11 -17.34 -11.56
N PRO A 125 -0.48 -17.52 -10.38
CA PRO A 125 -1.09 -17.16 -9.10
C PRO A 125 -1.54 -15.70 -9.09
N LEU A 126 -2.68 -15.41 -8.45
CA LEU A 126 -3.19 -14.03 -8.40
C LEU A 126 -2.21 -13.09 -7.68
N SER A 127 -1.48 -13.62 -6.70
CA SER A 127 -0.44 -12.89 -5.98
C SER A 127 0.70 -12.37 -6.87
N VAL A 128 0.96 -12.95 -8.05
CA VAL A 128 1.94 -12.41 -9.01
C VAL A 128 1.58 -10.99 -9.43
N HIS A 129 0.29 -10.74 -9.71
CA HIS A 129 -0.19 -9.41 -10.07
C HIS A 129 -0.08 -8.44 -8.89
N VAL A 130 -0.30 -8.94 -7.66
CA VAL A 130 -0.15 -8.14 -6.44
C VAL A 130 1.31 -7.75 -6.23
N TYR A 131 2.24 -8.70 -6.32
CA TYR A 131 3.68 -8.42 -6.19
C TYR A 131 4.20 -7.50 -7.28
N ARG A 132 3.71 -7.65 -8.52
CA ARG A 132 3.99 -6.73 -9.64
C ARG A 132 3.59 -5.29 -9.29
N LEU A 133 2.39 -5.10 -8.75
CA LEU A 133 1.90 -3.79 -8.34
C LEU A 133 2.73 -3.23 -7.18
N THR A 134 2.96 -4.01 -6.12
CA THR A 134 3.76 -3.57 -4.97
C THR A 134 5.18 -3.19 -5.40
N TRP A 135 5.79 -3.95 -6.30
CA TRP A 135 7.10 -3.64 -6.88
C TRP A 135 7.08 -2.33 -7.67
N ARG A 136 6.07 -2.12 -8.50
CA ARG A 136 5.86 -0.86 -9.23
C ARG A 136 5.74 0.33 -8.28
N GLN A 137 4.95 0.20 -7.21
CA GLN A 137 4.80 1.24 -6.19
C GLN A 137 6.12 1.50 -5.44
N LEU A 138 6.90 0.45 -5.18
CA LEU A 138 8.22 0.59 -4.56
C LEU A 138 9.21 1.32 -5.47
N ILE A 139 9.17 1.08 -6.79
CA ILE A 139 9.97 1.83 -7.76
C ILE A 139 9.57 3.32 -7.75
N ILE A 140 8.26 3.62 -7.75
CA ILE A 140 7.75 5.00 -7.69
C ILE A 140 8.20 5.71 -6.40
N PHE A 141 8.09 5.02 -5.26
CA PHE A 141 8.57 5.51 -3.98
C PHE A 141 10.09 5.76 -4.00
N ALA A 142 10.87 4.81 -4.55
CA ALA A 142 12.33 4.94 -4.67
C ALA A 142 12.75 6.14 -5.54
N HIS A 143 11.98 6.48 -6.58
CA HIS A 143 12.22 7.69 -7.40
C HIS A 143 12.00 9.00 -6.62
N ASN A 144 11.25 8.96 -5.52
CA ASN A 144 11.01 10.13 -4.68
C ASN A 144 11.99 10.27 -3.51
N ILE A 145 12.71 9.21 -3.13
CA ILE A 145 13.76 9.26 -2.09
C ILE A 145 14.83 10.34 -2.34
N PRO A 146 15.29 10.60 -3.58
CA PRO A 146 16.23 11.69 -3.85
C PRO A 146 15.75 13.07 -3.37
N LEU A 147 14.44 13.31 -3.31
CA LEU A 147 13.91 14.58 -2.80
C LEU A 147 14.28 14.80 -1.32
N TYR A 148 14.22 13.74 -0.52
CA TYR A 148 14.65 13.81 0.88
C TYR A 148 16.15 14.07 1.00
N ALA A 149 16.98 13.44 0.16
CA ALA A 149 18.42 13.69 0.14
C ALA A 149 18.75 15.16 -0.20
N VAL A 150 18.04 15.75 -1.17
CA VAL A 150 18.17 17.18 -1.51
C VAL A 150 17.77 18.05 -0.32
N LEU A 151 16.67 17.72 0.37
CA LEU A 151 16.25 18.48 1.55
C LEU A 151 17.23 18.39 2.72
N LEU A 152 17.87 17.25 2.95
CA LEU A 152 18.90 17.15 4.00
C LEU A 152 20.10 18.07 3.74
N ILE A 153 20.42 18.32 2.46
CA ILE A 153 21.51 19.25 2.09
C ILE A 153 21.09 20.71 2.33
N ILE A 154 19.84 21.06 2.00
CA ILE A 154 19.33 22.43 2.11
C ILE A 154 18.94 22.77 3.56
N PHE A 155 18.31 21.83 4.26
CA PHE A 155 17.81 21.95 5.63
C PHE A 155 18.32 20.78 6.47
N PRO A 156 19.57 20.85 6.98
CA PRO A 156 20.16 19.79 7.77
C PRO A 156 19.28 19.45 8.98
N GLN A 157 18.87 18.18 9.08
CA GLN A 157 18.14 17.63 10.21
C GLN A 157 19.09 16.83 11.12
N PRO A 158 18.79 16.69 12.42
CA PRO A 158 19.59 15.87 13.32
C PRO A 158 19.41 14.38 12.97
N VAL A 159 20.22 13.88 12.04
CA VAL A 159 20.27 12.46 11.68
C VAL A 159 20.85 11.69 12.85
N THR A 160 20.00 11.02 13.63
CA THR A 160 20.40 10.14 14.72
C THR A 160 20.31 8.68 14.28
N TRP A 161 20.77 7.75 15.13
CA TRP A 161 20.67 6.30 14.89
C TRP A 161 19.22 5.81 14.69
N THR A 162 18.20 6.62 15.00
CA THR A 162 16.79 6.29 14.77
C THR A 162 16.48 6.09 13.28
N VAL A 163 17.25 6.69 12.35
CA VAL A 163 17.06 6.49 10.91
C VAL A 163 17.08 5.02 10.49
N VAL A 164 17.79 4.15 11.22
CA VAL A 164 17.78 2.71 10.96
C VAL A 164 16.38 2.10 11.13
N LEU A 165 15.54 2.66 12.00
CA LEU A 165 14.16 2.22 12.23
C LEU A 165 13.25 2.47 11.02
N VAL A 166 13.66 3.30 10.06
CA VAL A 166 12.89 3.51 8.82
C VAL A 166 12.84 2.23 8.00
N LEU A 167 13.87 1.39 8.05
CA LEU A 167 13.92 0.13 7.30
C LEU A 167 12.79 -0.83 7.70
N PRO A 168 12.59 -1.17 9.00
CA PRO A 168 11.43 -1.96 9.41
C PRO A 168 10.10 -1.25 9.16
N GLY A 169 10.06 0.09 9.22
CA GLY A 169 8.87 0.87 8.86
C GLY A 169 8.46 0.71 7.39
N ILE A 170 9.43 0.82 6.47
CA ILE A 170 9.21 0.58 5.03
C ILE A 170 8.84 -0.89 4.78
N ALA A 171 9.49 -1.84 5.45
CA ALA A 171 9.16 -3.26 5.32
C ALA A 171 7.69 -3.52 5.72
N LEU A 172 7.22 -2.90 6.80
CA LEU A 172 5.81 -2.94 7.18
C LEU A 172 4.92 -2.29 6.11
N LEU A 173 5.26 -1.12 5.57
CA LEU A 173 4.50 -0.50 4.47
C LEU A 173 4.38 -1.41 3.25
N VAL A 174 5.48 -2.02 2.81
CA VAL A 174 5.48 -2.97 1.68
C VAL A 174 4.61 -4.18 1.99
N LEU A 175 4.74 -4.74 3.20
CA LEU A 175 3.92 -5.86 3.65
C LEU A 175 2.43 -5.50 3.70
N ASN A 176 2.10 -4.25 4.02
CA ASN A 176 0.73 -3.74 4.02
C ASN A 176 0.18 -3.51 2.61
N ALA A 177 1.00 -2.98 1.69
CA ALA A 177 0.61 -2.79 0.30
C ALA A 177 0.12 -4.08 -0.36
N VAL A 178 0.75 -5.22 -0.04
CA VAL A 178 0.36 -6.54 -0.56
C VAL A 178 -1.04 -6.94 -0.09
N TRP A 179 -1.32 -6.95 1.23
CA TRP A 179 -2.63 -7.39 1.70
C TRP A 179 -3.75 -6.42 1.31
N VAL A 180 -3.47 -5.11 1.31
CA VAL A 180 -4.41 -4.07 0.87
C VAL A 180 -4.83 -4.31 -0.58
N SER A 181 -3.85 -4.56 -1.45
CA SER A 181 -4.09 -4.84 -2.87
C SER A 181 -4.88 -6.14 -3.09
N ILE A 182 -4.65 -7.17 -2.26
CA ILE A 182 -5.45 -8.41 -2.29
C ILE A 182 -6.90 -8.13 -1.90
N VAL A 183 -7.10 -7.47 -0.75
CA VAL A 183 -8.44 -7.22 -0.19
C VAL A 183 -9.25 -6.35 -1.14
N PHE A 184 -8.75 -5.14 -1.45
CA PHE A 184 -9.50 -4.20 -2.27
C PHE A 184 -9.55 -4.61 -3.74
N GLY A 185 -8.49 -5.22 -4.28
CA GLY A 185 -8.52 -5.75 -5.63
C GLY A 185 -9.62 -6.80 -5.79
N ILE A 186 -9.68 -7.81 -4.92
CA ILE A 186 -10.70 -8.85 -5.03
C ILE A 186 -12.11 -8.28 -4.80
N LEU A 187 -12.28 -7.42 -3.79
CA LEU A 187 -13.57 -6.81 -3.51
C LEU A 187 -14.06 -5.93 -4.68
N SER A 188 -13.18 -5.16 -5.30
CA SER A 188 -13.47 -4.33 -6.47
C SER A 188 -13.91 -5.13 -7.69
N THR A 189 -13.31 -6.31 -7.94
CA THR A 189 -13.79 -7.19 -9.03
C THR A 189 -15.23 -7.64 -8.80
N ARG A 190 -15.62 -7.85 -7.53
CA ARG A 190 -16.99 -8.23 -7.19
C ARG A 190 -17.96 -7.04 -7.22
N PHE A 191 -17.52 -5.88 -6.73
CA PHE A 191 -18.30 -4.66 -6.57
C PHE A 191 -17.56 -3.48 -7.17
N ARG A 192 -18.00 -3.06 -8.36
CA ARG A 192 -17.32 -2.03 -9.16
C ARG A 192 -17.26 -0.66 -8.48
N ASP A 193 -18.19 -0.37 -7.57
CA ASP A 193 -18.26 0.90 -6.84
C ASP A 193 -17.17 1.05 -5.76
N ILE A 194 -16.51 -0.05 -5.37
CA ILE A 194 -15.47 -0.01 -4.33
C ILE A 194 -14.28 0.86 -4.75
N GLY A 195 -13.91 0.86 -6.04
CA GLY A 195 -12.85 1.75 -6.54
C GLY A 195 -13.15 3.22 -6.28
N GLN A 196 -14.35 3.67 -6.63
CA GLN A 196 -14.79 5.05 -6.41
C GLN A 196 -14.90 5.39 -4.91
N LEU A 197 -15.46 4.48 -4.12
CA LEU A 197 -15.58 4.65 -2.67
C LEU A 197 -14.19 4.79 -2.02
N LEU A 198 -13.22 3.99 -2.45
CA LEU A 198 -11.83 4.08 -1.97
C LEU A 198 -11.17 5.39 -2.39
N ALA A 199 -11.40 5.89 -3.61
CA ALA A 199 -10.89 7.19 -4.03
C ALA A 199 -11.35 8.31 -3.09
N THR A 200 -12.65 8.35 -2.78
CA THR A 200 -13.20 9.33 -1.81
C THR A 200 -12.67 9.09 -0.39
N ALA A 201 -12.62 7.83 0.07
CA ALA A 201 -12.15 7.51 1.41
C ALA A 201 -10.68 7.87 1.62
N VAL A 202 -9.81 7.54 0.67
CA VAL A 202 -8.38 7.89 0.68
C VAL A 202 -8.22 9.41 0.74
N GLN A 203 -9.00 10.17 -0.04
CA GLN A 203 -8.98 11.63 0.01
C GLN A 203 -9.39 12.18 1.38
N LEU A 204 -10.44 11.64 2.02
CA LEU A 204 -10.83 12.05 3.36
C LEU A 204 -9.77 11.71 4.42
N VAL A 205 -9.21 10.50 4.35
CA VAL A 205 -8.16 10.03 5.26
C VAL A 205 -6.89 10.87 5.11
N PHE A 206 -6.56 11.35 3.90
CA PHE A 206 -5.46 12.28 3.69
C PHE A 206 -5.60 13.53 4.56
N PHE A 207 -6.77 14.17 4.58
CA PHE A 207 -7.00 15.37 5.38
C PHE A 207 -7.03 15.08 6.88
N MET A 208 -7.51 13.91 7.29
CA MET A 208 -7.52 13.46 8.68
C MET A 208 -6.14 13.03 9.19
N THR A 209 -5.17 12.84 8.30
CA THR A 209 -3.81 12.43 8.66
C THR A 209 -2.88 13.66 8.66
N PRO A 210 -1.98 13.81 9.63
CA PRO A 210 -1.09 14.96 9.72
C PRO A 210 0.04 14.88 8.67
N ILE A 211 -0.33 15.09 7.40
CA ILE A 211 0.58 15.09 6.24
C ILE A 211 1.02 16.52 5.91
N ILE A 212 0.04 17.40 5.73
CA ILE A 212 0.23 18.83 5.41
C ILE A 212 0.13 19.73 6.65
N TRP A 213 -0.16 19.15 7.81
CA TRP A 213 -0.26 19.81 9.09
C TRP A 213 0.41 18.95 10.18
N SER A 214 0.87 19.56 11.27
CA SER A 214 1.56 18.85 12.35
C SER A 214 0.61 18.49 13.49
N ALA A 215 0.74 17.26 14.00
CA ALA A 215 0.04 16.85 15.21
C ALA A 215 0.43 17.74 16.41
N THR A 216 1.70 18.16 16.47
CA THR A 216 2.22 19.07 17.50
C THR A 216 1.54 20.44 17.43
N ASP A 217 1.24 20.95 16.24
CA ASP A 217 0.53 22.23 16.09
C ASP A 217 -0.92 22.10 16.54
N LEU A 218 -1.56 20.97 16.28
CA LEU A 218 -2.91 20.70 16.79
C LEU A 218 -2.93 20.64 18.32
N GLU A 219 -1.96 19.96 18.93
CA GLU A 219 -1.81 19.88 20.39
C GLU A 219 -1.55 21.25 21.01
N LYS A 220 -0.70 22.08 20.40
CA LYS A 220 -0.44 23.46 20.84
C LYS A 220 -1.69 24.34 20.77
N ASN A 221 -2.52 24.19 19.72
CA ASN A 221 -3.67 25.06 19.49
C ASN A 221 -4.92 24.64 20.27
N VAL A 222 -5.13 23.35 20.52
CA VAL A 222 -6.38 22.83 21.12
C VAL A 222 -6.15 22.15 22.48
N GLY A 223 -4.89 21.95 22.88
CA GLY A 223 -4.50 21.22 24.08
C GLY A 223 -4.39 19.71 23.83
N ALA A 224 -3.37 19.08 24.44
CA ALA A 224 -3.04 17.66 24.25
C ALA A 224 -4.20 16.70 24.64
N ASP A 225 -5.03 17.06 25.61
CA ASP A 225 -6.15 16.24 26.08
C ASP A 225 -7.44 16.40 25.25
N SER A 226 -7.42 17.28 24.24
CA SER A 226 -8.56 17.54 23.38
C SER A 226 -9.05 16.27 22.69
N SER A 227 -10.37 16.13 22.57
CA SER A 227 -11.00 15.06 21.77
C SER A 227 -10.49 15.03 20.33
N ARG A 228 -10.05 16.18 19.79
CA ARG A 228 -9.50 16.28 18.43
C ARG A 228 -8.16 15.58 18.28
N VAL A 229 -7.28 15.66 19.27
CA VAL A 229 -5.98 14.96 19.26
C VAL A 229 -6.20 13.45 19.35
N LYS A 230 -7.14 13.02 20.20
CA LYS A 230 -7.52 11.60 20.33
C LYS A 230 -8.08 11.03 19.02
N LEU A 231 -8.87 11.80 18.27
CA LEU A 231 -9.38 11.37 16.96
C LEU A 231 -8.25 11.11 15.94
N VAL A 232 -7.18 11.91 15.97
CA VAL A 232 -6.01 11.73 15.10
C VAL A 232 -5.25 10.45 15.49
N GLN A 233 -5.10 10.20 16.78
CA GLN A 233 -4.46 8.99 17.31
C GLN A 233 -5.27 7.70 17.09
N ILE A 234 -6.55 7.79 16.69
CA ILE A 234 -7.33 6.60 16.30
C ILE A 234 -7.05 6.21 14.84
N ASN A 235 -6.59 7.15 14.02
CA ASN A 235 -6.35 6.91 12.60
C ASN A 235 -5.08 6.06 12.40
N PRO A 236 -5.18 4.83 11.86
CA PRO A 236 -4.02 3.98 11.63
C PRO A 236 -2.95 4.63 10.74
N MET A 237 -3.37 5.41 9.74
CA MET A 237 -2.46 6.05 8.76
C MET A 237 -1.51 7.05 9.42
N TYR A 238 -1.93 7.67 10.53
CA TYR A 238 -1.05 8.51 11.34
C TYR A 238 0.14 7.70 11.87
N HIS A 239 -0.12 6.53 12.47
CA HIS A 239 0.96 5.69 13.02
C HIS A 239 1.90 5.17 11.94
N TYR A 240 1.40 4.87 10.72
CA TYR A 240 2.27 4.49 9.60
C TYR A 240 3.24 5.60 9.22
N LEU A 241 2.79 6.86 9.20
CA LEU A 241 3.68 8.00 8.94
C LEU A 241 4.65 8.22 10.09
N GLU A 242 4.23 8.08 11.34
CA GLU A 242 5.12 8.28 12.48
C GLU A 242 6.29 7.29 12.51
N ILE A 243 6.05 6.00 12.26
CA ILE A 243 7.14 5.00 12.24
C ILE A 243 8.11 5.14 11.07
N THR A 244 7.73 5.85 9.99
CA THR A 244 8.57 6.00 8.79
C THR A 244 9.18 7.39 8.65
N ARG A 245 8.39 8.46 8.85
CA ARG A 245 8.81 9.86 8.76
C ARG A 245 9.55 10.31 10.03
N GLY A 246 9.03 9.99 11.21
CA GLY A 246 9.60 10.46 12.49
C GLY A 246 11.10 10.21 12.60
N PRO A 247 11.60 8.98 12.35
CA PRO A 247 13.02 8.71 12.46
C PRO A 247 13.87 9.41 11.39
N LEU A 248 13.31 9.74 10.22
CA LEU A 248 14.00 10.54 9.19
C LEU A 248 14.15 12.01 9.63
N LEU A 249 13.22 12.53 10.42
CA LEU A 249 13.32 13.87 11.00
C LEU A 249 14.19 13.92 12.27
N GLY A 250 14.75 12.78 12.70
CA GLY A 250 15.54 12.68 13.92
C GLY A 250 14.71 12.55 15.20
N GLU A 251 13.40 12.34 15.06
CA GLU A 251 12.49 12.21 16.19
C GLU A 251 12.50 10.79 16.77
N SER A 252 12.25 10.68 18.08
CA SER A 252 12.08 9.39 18.74
C SER A 252 10.63 8.91 18.58
N VAL A 253 10.44 7.76 17.95
CA VAL A 253 9.10 7.17 17.77
C VAL A 253 8.72 6.32 18.97
N ALA A 254 7.57 6.61 19.57
CA ALA A 254 7.07 5.84 20.70
C ALA A 254 6.65 4.42 20.29
N LEU A 255 6.83 3.46 21.21
CA LEU A 255 6.59 2.04 20.96
C LEU A 255 5.14 1.72 20.54
N TYR A 256 4.16 2.50 21.01
CA TYR A 256 2.75 2.23 20.71
C TYR A 256 2.42 2.40 19.22
N HIS A 257 3.09 3.29 18.48
CA HIS A 257 2.90 3.41 17.02
C HIS A 257 3.27 2.10 16.32
N TRP A 258 4.37 1.47 16.75
CA TRP A 258 4.80 0.18 16.23
C TRP A 258 3.78 -0.93 16.53
N LEU A 259 3.29 -0.99 17.77
CA LEU A 259 2.31 -1.99 18.17
C LEU A 259 1.00 -1.87 17.38
N ILE A 260 0.50 -0.65 17.18
CA ILE A 260 -0.72 -0.40 16.40
C ILE A 260 -0.51 -0.82 14.94
N VAL A 261 0.60 -0.44 14.33
CA VAL A 261 0.91 -0.81 12.94
C VAL A 261 1.04 -2.33 12.80
N ILE A 262 1.71 -3.00 13.73
CA ILE A 262 1.83 -4.46 13.73
C ILE A 262 0.45 -5.12 13.88
N ALA A 263 -0.40 -4.63 14.79
CA ALA A 263 -1.75 -5.14 14.97
C ALA A 263 -2.61 -4.96 13.70
N CYS A 264 -2.57 -3.78 13.07
CA CYS A 264 -3.23 -3.53 11.78
C CYS A 264 -2.71 -4.45 10.68
N THR A 265 -1.39 -4.69 10.65
CA THR A 265 -0.76 -5.58 9.68
C THR A 265 -1.24 -7.02 9.85
N ILE A 266 -1.26 -7.54 11.09
CA ILE A 266 -1.74 -8.89 11.39
C ILE A 266 -3.22 -9.02 11.00
N ALA A 267 -4.07 -8.06 11.42
CA ALA A 267 -5.49 -8.07 11.10
C ALA A 267 -5.74 -8.03 9.57
N GLY A 268 -4.99 -7.18 8.85
CA GLY A 268 -5.06 -7.07 7.40
C GLY A 268 -4.66 -8.36 6.67
N TRP A 269 -3.60 -9.03 7.13
CA TRP A 269 -3.18 -10.33 6.59
C TRP A 269 -4.19 -11.45 6.86
N VAL A 270 -4.77 -11.49 8.06
CA VAL A 270 -5.86 -12.44 8.36
C VAL A 270 -7.02 -12.23 7.40
N LEU A 271 -7.45 -10.97 7.20
CA LEU A 271 -8.51 -10.62 6.26
C LEU A 271 -8.16 -11.02 4.82
N ALA A 272 -6.95 -10.72 4.36
CA ALA A 272 -6.48 -11.07 3.02
C ALA A 272 -6.47 -12.58 2.79
N LEU A 273 -6.00 -13.37 3.78
CA LEU A 273 -6.02 -14.83 3.71
C LEU A 273 -7.44 -15.39 3.68
N MET A 274 -8.36 -14.81 4.45
CA MET A 274 -9.78 -15.18 4.42
C MET A 274 -10.41 -14.89 3.06
N ILE A 275 -10.12 -13.73 2.47
CA ILE A 275 -10.62 -13.35 1.15
C ILE A 275 -10.03 -14.25 0.06
N LEU A 276 -8.72 -14.53 0.08
CA LEU A 276 -8.09 -15.45 -0.86
C LEU A 276 -8.66 -16.87 -0.75
N ARG A 277 -8.85 -17.37 0.47
CA ARG A 277 -9.47 -18.68 0.69
C ARG A 277 -10.85 -18.76 0.06
N ASN A 278 -11.68 -17.72 0.21
CA ASN A 278 -13.09 -17.78 -0.17
C ASN A 278 -13.34 -17.40 -1.63
N TYR A 279 -12.55 -16.48 -2.20
CA TYR A 279 -12.89 -15.78 -3.44
C TYR A 279 -11.85 -15.88 -4.55
N ARG A 280 -10.63 -16.39 -4.30
CA ARG A 280 -9.56 -16.51 -5.32
C ARG A 280 -10.03 -17.14 -6.63
N ALA A 281 -10.74 -18.27 -6.55
CA ALA A 281 -11.21 -19.00 -7.74
C ALA A 281 -12.30 -18.25 -8.54
N ARG A 282 -12.93 -17.23 -7.96
CA ARG A 282 -14.00 -16.46 -8.60
C ARG A 282 -13.50 -15.21 -9.31
N VAL A 283 -12.28 -14.76 -9.00
CA VAL A 283 -11.71 -13.54 -9.57
C VAL A 283 -11.69 -13.60 -11.10
N ALA A 284 -11.24 -14.69 -11.70
CA ALA A 284 -11.20 -14.85 -13.16
C ALA A 284 -12.58 -14.81 -13.84
N TYR A 285 -13.67 -15.03 -13.09
CA TYR A 285 -15.04 -14.93 -13.58
C TYR A 285 -15.64 -13.53 -13.38
N TRP A 286 -15.22 -12.82 -12.33
CA TRP A 286 -15.70 -11.47 -12.02
C TRP A 286 -15.02 -10.38 -12.82
N VAL A 287 -13.79 -10.65 -13.25
CA VAL A 287 -13.04 -9.78 -14.15
C VAL A 287 -13.51 -10.00 -15.58
#